data_AF-A0A537A7E6-F1
#
_entry.id   AF-A0A537A7E6-F1
#
_cell.length_a   1.000
_cell.length_b   1.000
_cell.length_c   1.000
_cell.angle_alpha   90.00
_cell.angle_beta   90.00
_cell.angle_gamma   90.00
#
_symmetry.space_group_name_H-M   'P 1'
#
loop_
_entity.id
_entity.type
_entity.pdbx_description
1 polymer ?
#
loop_
_entity_poly.entity_id
_entity_poly.type
_entity_poly.pdbx_seq_one_letter_code
_entity_poly.pdbx_strand_id
1 'polypeptide(L)'
;MSVRRVARYLKLTAFAALTSFVSIPVHALGPAPDPATTREAVVQVYGARTMGVKGIFGVHTWIAVKPANALSWTVYEIIGWRLRWSDSALVIRERQPDAPWFGSVPELYADKRGVGVEELIARVDKAARDYPYSNTYTLWPGPNSNTFTAWIARAVPELQVDLPATAVGKDYIGSTFVSTAPSGTGFQFTLAGVFGVAASPVDGFELNLLGLNFGVSGSGVKLPMVGRVGLPHFFETAKH
;
A
#
# COMPACT_ATOMS: atom_id res chain seq x y z
N MET A 1 -32.70 64.95 -13.49
CA MET A 1 -32.00 63.85 -14.21
C MET A 1 -30.68 64.40 -14.72
N SER A 2 -29.55 63.89 -14.24
CA SER A 2 -28.22 64.40 -14.62
C SER A 2 -27.17 63.29 -14.55
N VAL A 3 -26.89 62.77 -15.75
CA VAL A 3 -25.61 62.33 -16.34
C VAL A 3 -24.37 62.34 -15.42
N ARG A 4 -24.29 61.45 -14.41
CA ARG A 4 -23.01 61.12 -13.72
C ARG A 4 -22.87 59.66 -13.23
N ARG A 5 -23.52 58.69 -13.88
CA ARG A 5 -23.37 57.25 -13.52
C ARG A 5 -23.31 56.31 -14.73
N VAL A 6 -22.51 56.62 -15.74
CA VAL A 6 -22.29 55.70 -16.89
C VAL A 6 -20.81 55.35 -17.12
N ALA A 7 -19.85 56.04 -16.49
CA ALA A 7 -18.42 55.78 -16.68
C ALA A 7 -17.81 54.82 -15.64
N ARG A 8 -18.44 53.65 -15.40
CA ARG A 8 -17.83 52.58 -14.58
C ARG A 8 -18.09 51.16 -15.10
N TYR A 9 -18.39 51.03 -16.40
CA TYR A 9 -18.67 49.73 -17.06
C TYR A 9 -17.83 49.47 -18.32
N LEU A 10 -16.75 50.23 -18.58
CA LEU A 10 -15.99 50.15 -19.84
C LEU A 10 -14.47 50.14 -19.64
N LYS A 11 -13.97 49.39 -18.64
CA LYS A 11 -12.54 49.07 -18.49
C LYS A 11 -12.29 47.64 -18.00
N LEU A 12 -13.09 46.67 -18.45
CA LEU A 12 -12.89 45.26 -18.05
C LEU A 12 -13.26 44.24 -19.14
N THR A 13 -13.20 44.64 -20.42
CA THR A 13 -13.56 43.77 -21.55
C THR A 13 -12.43 43.48 -22.54
N ALA A 14 -11.17 43.78 -22.21
CA ALA A 14 -10.07 43.47 -23.10
C ALA A 14 -8.77 43.18 -22.35
N PHE A 15 -8.73 42.14 -21.51
CA PHE A 15 -7.50 41.44 -21.11
C PHE A 15 -7.86 40.16 -20.31
N ALA A 16 -8.64 39.26 -20.91
CA ALA A 16 -8.91 37.94 -20.33
C ALA A 16 -8.98 36.87 -21.43
N ALA A 17 -8.10 37.00 -22.41
CA ALA A 17 -7.92 36.04 -23.47
C ALA A 17 -6.41 35.86 -23.68
N LEU A 18 -5.72 35.19 -22.74
CA LEU A 18 -4.52 34.38 -22.98
C LEU A 18 -3.94 33.74 -21.69
N THR A 19 -4.74 33.20 -20.78
CA THR A 19 -4.22 32.35 -19.70
C THR A 19 -5.18 31.23 -19.35
N SER A 20 -5.70 30.53 -20.36
CA SER A 20 -6.14 29.15 -20.16
C SER A 20 -4.90 28.28 -20.07
N PHE A 21 -4.21 28.32 -18.93
CA PHE A 21 -3.42 27.16 -18.54
C PHE A 21 -4.45 26.04 -18.38
N VAL A 22 -4.50 25.13 -19.36
CA VAL A 22 -4.96 23.78 -19.08
C VAL A 22 -4.10 23.35 -17.88
N SER A 23 -4.73 23.31 -16.70
CA SER A 23 -4.13 22.62 -15.57
C SER A 23 -4.11 21.16 -16.02
N ILE A 24 -2.99 20.75 -16.61
CA ILE A 24 -2.65 19.34 -16.71
C ILE A 24 -2.63 18.92 -15.24
N PRO A 25 -3.58 18.08 -14.77
CA PRO A 25 -3.45 17.56 -13.42
C PRO A 25 -2.07 16.93 -13.37
N VAL A 26 -1.24 17.38 -12.42
CA VAL A 26 0.07 16.78 -12.18
C VAL A 26 -0.21 15.35 -11.71
N HIS A 27 -0.37 14.45 -12.66
CA HIS A 27 -0.32 12.99 -12.52
C HIS A 27 1.13 12.51 -12.65
N ALA A 28 2.09 13.43 -12.67
CA ALA A 28 3.48 13.15 -12.93
C ALA A 28 4.22 12.85 -11.62
N LEU A 29 4.80 11.65 -11.57
CA LEU A 29 5.97 11.18 -10.78
C LEU A 29 5.71 10.14 -9.68
N GLY A 30 4.47 9.78 -9.40
CA GLY A 30 4.18 8.64 -8.55
C GLY A 30 4.29 7.30 -9.30
N PRO A 31 4.59 6.17 -8.63
CA PRO A 31 4.72 4.86 -9.27
C PRO A 31 3.40 4.29 -9.82
N ALA A 32 2.25 4.88 -9.48
CA ALA A 32 0.96 4.41 -9.98
C ALA A 32 0.72 4.93 -11.41
N PRO A 33 0.49 4.04 -12.39
CA PRO A 33 0.19 4.48 -13.73
C PRO A 33 -1.19 5.15 -13.81
N ASP A 34 -1.32 6.17 -14.67
CA ASP A 34 -2.59 6.87 -14.90
C ASP A 34 -3.64 5.88 -15.43
N PRO A 35 -4.77 5.68 -14.72
CA PRO A 35 -5.79 4.73 -15.12
C PRO A 35 -6.48 5.11 -16.43
N ALA A 36 -6.48 6.39 -16.82
CA ALA A 36 -7.11 6.84 -18.08
C ALA A 36 -6.32 6.41 -19.32
N THR A 37 -4.99 6.24 -19.20
CA THR A 37 -4.11 5.89 -20.32
C THR A 37 -3.61 4.45 -20.26
N THR A 38 -3.69 3.81 -19.11
CA THR A 38 -3.27 2.43 -18.91
C THR A 38 -4.44 1.49 -19.18
N ARG A 39 -4.32 0.55 -20.11
CA ARG A 39 -5.43 -0.38 -20.44
C ARG A 39 -5.39 -1.69 -19.67
N GLU A 40 -4.19 -2.13 -19.31
CA GLU A 40 -3.97 -3.36 -18.55
C GLU A 40 -4.51 -3.27 -17.11
N ALA A 41 -4.79 -4.45 -16.55
CA ALA A 41 -5.06 -4.62 -15.13
C ALA A 41 -3.76 -4.46 -14.33
N VAL A 42 -3.86 -3.87 -13.14
CA VAL A 42 -2.71 -3.59 -12.27
C VAL A 42 -3.05 -3.91 -10.81
N VAL A 43 -2.12 -4.56 -10.11
CA VAL A 43 -2.10 -4.68 -8.64
C VAL A 43 -0.79 -4.12 -8.12
N GLN A 44 -0.88 -3.19 -7.18
CA GLN A 44 0.28 -2.60 -6.51
C GLN A 44 0.11 -2.70 -4.99
N VAL A 45 1.20 -2.97 -4.29
CA VAL A 45 1.23 -2.99 -2.82
C VAL A 45 2.16 -1.91 -2.34
N TYR A 46 1.70 -1.15 -1.36
CA TYR A 46 2.39 0.03 -0.87
C TYR A 46 2.58 -0.01 0.64
N GLY A 47 3.53 0.78 1.12
CA GLY A 47 3.57 1.21 2.50
C GLY A 47 4.22 2.58 2.67
N ALA A 48 3.88 3.24 3.77
CA ALA A 48 4.43 4.56 4.11
C ALA A 48 4.63 4.67 5.61
N ARG A 49 5.60 5.48 6.03
CA ARG A 49 5.92 5.72 7.44
C ARG A 49 4.70 6.26 8.19
N THR A 50 4.40 5.67 9.35
CA THR A 50 3.34 6.19 10.23
C THR A 50 3.73 7.51 10.89
N MET A 51 2.75 8.24 11.41
CA MET A 51 2.98 9.57 11.99
C MET A 51 3.72 9.53 13.34
N GLY A 52 4.56 10.53 13.57
CA GLY A 52 5.28 10.75 14.83
C GLY A 52 6.32 9.68 15.11
N VAL A 53 6.60 9.43 16.41
CA VAL A 53 7.61 8.46 16.85
C VAL A 53 7.33 7.04 16.33
N LYS A 54 6.06 6.71 16.08
CA LYS A 54 5.66 5.41 15.50
C LYS A 54 6.26 5.19 14.12
N GLY A 55 6.46 6.26 13.33
CA GLY A 55 7.05 6.20 12.00
C GLY A 55 8.49 5.69 12.00
N ILE A 56 9.22 5.88 13.10
CA ILE A 56 10.58 5.33 13.26
C ILE A 56 10.52 3.81 13.18
N PHE A 57 9.52 3.19 13.79
CA PHE A 57 9.41 1.73 13.91
C PHE A 57 8.54 1.10 12.82
N GLY A 58 7.49 1.79 12.39
CA GLY A 58 6.37 1.18 11.69
C GLY A 58 5.95 1.92 10.43
N VAL A 59 5.70 1.15 9.37
CA VAL A 59 4.92 1.59 8.21
C VAL A 59 3.45 1.18 8.33
N HIS A 60 2.60 1.88 7.58
CA HIS A 60 1.22 1.48 7.29
C HIS A 60 1.18 0.98 5.85
N THR A 61 0.61 -0.20 5.62
CA THR A 61 0.52 -0.82 4.29
C THR A 61 -0.90 -0.86 3.74
N TRP A 62 -0.99 -0.89 2.40
CA TRP A 62 -2.25 -1.06 1.68
C TRP A 62 -2.03 -1.76 0.34
N ILE A 63 -3.11 -2.30 -0.23
CA ILE A 63 -3.14 -2.88 -1.57
C ILE A 63 -4.01 -2.00 -2.46
N ALA A 64 -3.55 -1.73 -3.66
CA ALA A 64 -4.28 -1.02 -4.70
C ALA A 64 -4.47 -1.91 -5.90
N VAL A 65 -5.69 -1.90 -6.45
CA VAL A 65 -6.03 -2.64 -7.66
C VAL A 65 -6.69 -1.71 -8.67
N LYS A 66 -6.49 -2.02 -9.94
CA LYS A 66 -7.15 -1.36 -11.06
C LYS A 66 -7.42 -2.42 -12.13
N PRO A 67 -8.67 -2.85 -12.31
CA PRO A 67 -9.05 -3.74 -13.39
C PRO A 67 -8.70 -3.18 -14.77
N ALA A 68 -8.64 -4.04 -15.77
CA ALA A 68 -8.41 -3.67 -17.16
C ALA A 68 -9.48 -2.67 -17.61
N ASN A 69 -9.04 -1.61 -18.29
CA ASN A 69 -9.87 -0.50 -18.73
C ASN A 69 -10.59 0.30 -17.62
N ALA A 70 -10.37 0.00 -16.33
CA ALA A 70 -10.94 0.78 -15.25
C ALA A 70 -10.31 2.18 -15.19
N LEU A 71 -11.15 3.19 -14.94
CA LEU A 71 -10.74 4.60 -14.86
C LEU A 71 -10.36 5.03 -13.42
N SER A 72 -10.49 4.13 -12.46
CA SER A 72 -10.23 4.37 -11.04
C SER A 72 -9.44 3.21 -10.44
N TRP A 73 -8.73 3.53 -9.36
CA TRP A 73 -8.08 2.57 -8.48
C TRP A 73 -8.97 2.28 -7.29
N THR A 74 -9.06 1.02 -6.89
CA THR A 74 -9.64 0.62 -5.60
C THR A 74 -8.53 0.29 -4.62
N VAL A 75 -8.56 0.90 -3.44
CA VAL A 75 -7.58 0.65 -2.37
C VAL A 75 -8.24 -0.08 -1.20
N TYR A 76 -7.54 -1.11 -0.73
CA TYR A 76 -7.87 -1.93 0.44
C TYR A 76 -6.85 -1.67 1.55
N GLU A 77 -7.34 -1.31 2.74
CA GLU A 77 -6.47 -1.07 3.90
C GLU A 77 -7.22 -1.21 5.22
N ILE A 78 -6.48 -1.40 6.32
CA ILE A 78 -7.00 -1.40 7.68
C ILE A 78 -6.66 -0.08 8.37
N ILE A 79 -7.70 0.68 8.74
CA ILE A 79 -7.55 1.95 9.46
C ILE A 79 -8.08 1.79 10.88
N GLY A 80 -7.18 1.55 11.84
CA GLY A 80 -7.56 1.17 13.20
C GLY A 80 -8.41 2.18 13.97
N TRP A 81 -8.19 3.49 13.78
CA TRP A 81 -8.98 4.51 14.49
C TRP A 81 -10.43 4.60 14.00
N ARG A 82 -10.76 4.02 12.84
CA ARG A 82 -12.14 3.93 12.33
C ARG A 82 -13.05 3.16 13.27
N LEU A 83 -12.50 2.22 14.05
CA LEU A 83 -13.26 1.44 15.05
C LEU A 83 -13.85 2.29 16.19
N ARG A 84 -13.46 3.56 16.31
CA ARG A 84 -14.10 4.49 17.26
C ARG A 84 -15.49 4.95 16.82
N TRP A 85 -15.85 4.77 15.54
CA TRP A 85 -17.11 5.24 14.96
C TRP A 85 -17.66 4.33 13.84
N SER A 86 -17.13 3.12 13.68
CA SER A 86 -17.64 2.11 12.76
C SER A 86 -17.26 0.71 13.21
N ASP A 87 -18.06 -0.29 12.86
CA ASP A 87 -17.84 -1.70 13.25
C ASP A 87 -16.71 -2.40 12.48
N SER A 88 -16.07 -1.71 11.53
CA SER A 88 -14.98 -2.26 10.73
C SER A 88 -13.82 -1.27 10.57
N ALA A 89 -12.60 -1.77 10.71
CA ALA A 89 -11.36 -1.10 10.36
C ALA A 89 -11.02 -1.28 8.87
N LEU A 90 -11.61 -2.26 8.18
CA LEU A 90 -11.41 -2.48 6.75
C LEU A 90 -12.04 -1.34 5.95
N VAL A 91 -11.23 -0.74 5.09
CA VAL A 91 -11.66 0.29 4.15
C VAL A 91 -11.36 -0.18 2.74
N ILE A 92 -12.39 -0.18 1.91
CA ILE A 92 -12.33 -0.42 0.47
C ILE A 92 -12.89 0.83 -0.18
N ARG A 93 -12.05 1.60 -0.87
CA ARG A 93 -12.49 2.86 -1.49
C ARG A 93 -11.71 3.21 -2.73
N GLU A 94 -12.32 4.00 -3.60
CA GLU A 94 -11.61 4.58 -4.73
C GLU A 94 -10.71 5.73 -4.27
N ARG A 95 -9.41 5.66 -4.59
CA ARG A 95 -8.46 6.76 -4.39
C ARG A 95 -7.19 6.53 -5.20
N GLN A 96 -6.44 7.61 -5.46
CA GLN A 96 -5.08 7.48 -5.96
C GLN A 96 -4.21 6.69 -4.96
N PRO A 97 -3.53 5.63 -5.42
CA PRO A 97 -2.91 4.68 -4.49
C PRO A 97 -1.58 5.17 -3.94
N ASP A 98 -0.86 6.00 -4.68
CA ASP A 98 0.44 6.60 -4.33
C ASP A 98 0.31 8.02 -3.73
N ALA A 99 -0.90 8.42 -3.34
CA ALA A 99 -1.10 9.63 -2.56
C ALA A 99 -0.37 9.51 -1.19
N PRO A 100 0.30 10.58 -0.70
CA PRO A 100 0.99 10.56 0.58
C PRO A 100 0.11 10.11 1.74
N TRP A 101 0.62 9.19 2.57
CA TRP A 101 -0.06 8.75 3.78
C TRP A 101 0.28 9.68 4.94
N PHE A 102 -0.62 10.60 5.27
CA PHE A 102 -0.41 11.63 6.29
C PHE A 102 0.88 12.46 6.08
N GLY A 103 1.25 12.69 4.81
CA GLY A 103 2.46 13.44 4.43
C GLY A 103 3.70 12.57 4.24
N SER A 104 3.66 11.27 4.58
CA SER A 104 4.73 10.33 4.26
C SER A 104 4.61 9.85 2.81
N VAL A 105 5.72 9.88 2.09
CA VAL A 105 5.81 9.36 0.71
C VAL A 105 5.65 7.83 0.73
N PRO A 106 4.78 7.26 -0.12
CA PRO A 106 4.63 5.81 -0.21
C PRO A 106 5.77 5.16 -0.99
N GLU A 107 6.17 4.00 -0.51
CA GLU A 107 7.08 3.07 -1.16
C GLU A 107 6.29 1.91 -1.77
N LEU A 108 6.72 1.44 -2.94
CA LEU A 108 6.13 0.31 -3.64
C LEU A 108 6.82 -0.98 -3.19
N TYR A 109 6.04 -2.01 -2.86
CA TYR A 109 6.52 -3.32 -2.39
C TYR A 109 6.20 -4.47 -3.36
N ALA A 110 5.19 -4.28 -4.21
CA ALA A 110 4.90 -5.19 -5.32
C ALA A 110 4.20 -4.44 -6.45
N ASP A 111 4.44 -4.87 -7.69
CA ASP A 111 3.80 -4.35 -8.90
C ASP A 111 3.54 -5.51 -9.87
N LYS A 112 2.28 -5.78 -10.18
CA LYS A 112 1.85 -6.80 -11.13
C LYS A 112 0.95 -6.16 -12.17
N ARG A 113 1.29 -6.34 -13.43
CA ARG A 113 0.58 -5.73 -14.57
C ARG A 113 0.34 -6.76 -15.68
N GLY A 114 -0.71 -6.54 -16.46
CA GLY A 114 -0.94 -7.30 -17.69
C GLY A 114 -1.68 -8.63 -17.49
N VAL A 115 -1.26 -9.65 -18.25
CA VAL A 115 -1.96 -10.93 -18.36
C VAL A 115 -2.01 -11.66 -17.01
N GLY A 116 -3.17 -12.22 -16.66
CA GLY A 116 -3.39 -12.93 -15.40
C GLY A 116 -3.69 -12.04 -14.19
N VAL A 117 -3.45 -10.73 -14.28
CA VAL A 117 -3.64 -9.81 -13.13
C VAL A 117 -5.11 -9.64 -12.73
N GLU A 118 -6.06 -9.73 -13.66
CA GLU A 118 -7.50 -9.73 -13.35
C GLU A 118 -7.87 -10.82 -12.32
N GLU A 119 -7.30 -12.02 -12.47
CA GLU A 119 -7.54 -13.11 -11.51
C GLU A 119 -6.95 -12.80 -10.14
N LEU A 120 -5.76 -12.17 -10.11
CA LEU A 120 -5.15 -11.71 -8.87
C LEU A 120 -6.03 -10.65 -8.19
N ILE A 121 -6.60 -9.70 -8.95
CA ILE A 121 -7.53 -8.68 -8.44
C ILE A 121 -8.73 -9.35 -7.77
N ALA A 122 -9.38 -10.30 -8.45
CA ALA A 122 -10.52 -11.03 -7.90
C ALA A 122 -10.18 -11.76 -6.60
N ARG A 123 -8.99 -12.39 -6.52
CA ARG A 123 -8.52 -13.07 -5.30
C ARG A 123 -8.16 -12.09 -4.19
N VAL A 124 -7.57 -10.94 -4.48
CA VAL A 124 -7.34 -9.84 -3.52
C VAL A 124 -8.66 -9.37 -2.94
N ASP A 125 -9.64 -9.10 -3.80
CA ASP A 125 -10.97 -8.62 -3.41
C ASP A 125 -11.70 -9.60 -2.49
N LYS A 126 -11.63 -10.90 -2.81
CA LYS A 126 -12.14 -11.99 -1.99
C LYS A 126 -11.41 -12.08 -0.65
N ALA A 127 -10.07 -12.16 -0.66
CA ALA A 127 -9.28 -12.29 0.56
C ALA A 127 -9.46 -11.09 1.50
N ALA A 128 -9.68 -9.89 0.96
CA ALA A 128 -9.96 -8.70 1.75
C ALA A 128 -11.32 -8.77 2.45
N ARG A 129 -12.37 -9.24 1.76
CA ARG A 129 -13.70 -9.45 2.34
C ARG A 129 -13.74 -10.58 3.36
N ASP A 130 -12.91 -11.60 3.17
CA ASP A 130 -12.79 -12.74 4.08
C ASP A 130 -11.86 -12.45 5.27
N TYR A 131 -11.32 -11.23 5.41
CA TYR A 131 -10.36 -10.91 6.46
C TYR A 131 -10.97 -11.05 7.87
N PRO A 132 -10.46 -11.96 8.72
CA PRO A 132 -11.12 -12.32 9.98
C PRO A 132 -11.02 -11.22 11.05
N TYR A 133 -10.12 -10.25 10.89
CA TYR A 133 -9.89 -9.19 11.87
C TYR A 133 -10.42 -7.83 11.40
N SER A 134 -11.42 -7.82 10.52
CA SER A 134 -12.00 -6.57 10.00
C SER A 134 -12.54 -5.67 11.12
N ASN A 135 -13.01 -6.21 12.23
CA ASN A 135 -13.55 -5.46 13.38
C ASN A 135 -12.56 -5.30 14.55
N THR A 136 -11.31 -5.74 14.42
CA THR A 136 -10.33 -5.76 15.51
C THR A 136 -9.03 -5.08 15.07
N TYR A 137 -8.45 -4.25 15.93
CA TYR A 137 -7.17 -3.62 15.65
C TYR A 137 -6.28 -3.57 16.89
N THR A 138 -5.06 -4.08 16.77
CA THR A 138 -4.01 -3.97 17.78
C THR A 138 -2.71 -3.54 17.12
N LEU A 139 -2.15 -2.42 17.58
CA LEU A 139 -0.97 -1.81 16.95
C LEU A 139 0.21 -2.79 16.87
N TRP A 140 0.49 -3.51 17.96
CA TRP A 140 1.50 -4.57 18.06
C TRP A 140 1.06 -5.58 19.14
N PRO A 141 1.25 -6.89 18.94
CA PRO A 141 1.90 -7.54 17.79
C PRO A 141 1.01 -7.65 16.54
N GLY A 142 -0.28 -7.36 16.65
CA GLY A 142 -1.28 -7.48 15.58
C GLY A 142 -2.61 -7.94 16.17
N PRO A 143 -3.70 -7.97 15.38
CA PRO A 143 -3.75 -7.66 13.94
C PRO A 143 -3.78 -6.15 13.63
N ASN A 144 -3.10 -5.73 12.57
CA ASN A 144 -3.07 -4.34 12.08
C ASN A 144 -3.04 -4.28 10.53
N SER A 145 -2.67 -3.14 9.91
CA SER A 145 -2.57 -3.02 8.45
C SER A 145 -1.48 -3.88 7.82
N ASN A 146 -0.34 -4.06 8.50
CA ASN A 146 0.72 -4.95 8.05
C ASN A 146 0.29 -6.42 8.13
N THR A 147 -0.46 -6.80 9.17
CA THR A 147 -1.11 -8.13 9.26
C THR A 147 -2.07 -8.35 8.10
N PHE A 148 -2.89 -7.36 7.77
CA PHE A 148 -3.84 -7.43 6.66
C PHE A 148 -3.13 -7.60 5.32
N THR A 149 -2.09 -6.81 5.04
CA THR A 149 -1.34 -6.96 3.79
C THR A 149 -0.66 -8.31 3.69
N ALA A 150 -0.11 -8.83 4.79
CA ALA A 150 0.46 -10.17 4.84
C ALA A 150 -0.61 -11.26 4.71
N TRP A 151 -1.85 -11.05 5.18
CA TRP A 151 -2.97 -11.95 4.95
C TRP A 151 -3.33 -12.05 3.47
N ILE A 152 -3.42 -10.91 2.77
CA ILE A 152 -3.67 -10.86 1.32
C ILE A 152 -2.53 -11.53 0.56
N ALA A 153 -1.27 -11.24 0.90
CA ALA A 153 -0.11 -11.84 0.25
C ALA A 153 -0.06 -13.36 0.44
N ARG A 154 -0.44 -13.88 1.61
CA ARG A 154 -0.60 -15.34 1.82
C ARG A 154 -1.71 -15.96 0.97
N ALA A 155 -2.80 -15.24 0.76
CA ALA A 155 -3.89 -15.71 -0.10
C ALA A 155 -3.58 -15.58 -1.60
N VAL A 156 -2.65 -14.69 -1.98
CA VAL A 156 -2.26 -14.38 -3.37
C VAL A 156 -0.73 -14.34 -3.49
N PRO A 157 -0.02 -15.47 -3.32
CA PRO A 157 1.45 -15.53 -3.31
C PRO A 157 2.09 -15.08 -4.63
N GLU A 158 1.36 -15.09 -5.74
CA GLU A 158 1.79 -14.63 -7.06
C GLU A 158 2.11 -13.12 -7.07
N LEU A 159 1.58 -12.36 -6.10
CA LEU A 159 1.95 -10.97 -5.90
C LEU A 159 3.43 -10.81 -5.51
N GLN A 160 4.05 -11.84 -4.90
CA GLN A 160 5.45 -11.83 -4.45
C GLN A 160 5.76 -10.57 -3.62
N VAL A 161 4.87 -10.26 -2.67
CA VAL A 161 5.01 -9.06 -1.82
C VAL A 161 6.18 -9.24 -0.88
N ASP A 162 7.17 -8.36 -1.02
CA ASP A 162 8.34 -8.29 -0.15
C ASP A 162 8.17 -7.16 0.88
N LEU A 163 7.49 -7.46 1.99
CA LEU A 163 7.26 -6.46 3.04
C LEU A 163 8.57 -6.10 3.76
N PRO A 164 8.79 -4.81 4.10
CA PRO A 164 10.01 -4.37 4.78
C PRO A 164 10.04 -4.83 6.24
N ALA A 165 11.22 -4.81 6.86
CA ALA A 165 11.39 -5.04 8.30
C ALA A 165 10.56 -4.08 9.18
N THR A 166 10.18 -2.92 8.65
CA THR A 166 9.37 -1.91 9.32
C THR A 166 7.87 -2.17 9.22
N ALA A 167 7.42 -3.21 8.51
CA ALA A 167 6.03 -3.65 8.48
C ALA A 167 5.70 -4.47 9.75
N VAL A 168 5.85 -3.82 10.92
CA VAL A 168 5.65 -4.40 12.24
C VAL A 168 4.22 -4.96 12.35
N GLY A 169 4.12 -6.25 12.64
CA GLY A 169 2.87 -7.01 12.74
C GLY A 169 2.53 -7.90 11.53
N LYS A 170 3.34 -7.88 10.47
CA LYS A 170 3.21 -8.82 9.33
C LYS A 170 3.36 -10.31 9.71
N ASP A 171 4.04 -10.56 10.83
CA ASP A 171 4.36 -11.90 11.37
C ASP A 171 3.30 -12.41 12.37
N TYR A 172 2.21 -11.67 12.56
CA TYR A 172 1.06 -12.11 13.35
C TYR A 172 0.14 -12.99 12.50
N ILE A 173 -0.12 -14.23 12.95
CA ILE A 173 -0.98 -15.21 12.27
C ILE A 173 -2.09 -15.76 13.19
N GLY A 174 -2.48 -14.96 14.19
CA GLY A 174 -3.50 -15.34 15.17
C GLY A 174 -2.99 -16.35 16.19
N SER A 175 -3.79 -17.39 16.45
CA SER A 175 -3.52 -18.45 17.43
C SER A 175 -2.66 -19.59 16.88
N THR A 176 -2.30 -19.55 15.59
CA THR A 176 -1.45 -20.56 14.96
C THR A 176 0.03 -20.23 15.17
N PHE A 177 0.88 -21.25 15.09
CA PHE A 177 2.33 -21.10 15.26
C PHE A 177 3.11 -21.24 13.96
N VAL A 178 2.52 -21.88 12.95
CA VAL A 178 3.18 -22.21 11.68
C VAL A 178 2.29 -21.80 10.52
N SER A 179 2.90 -21.18 9.51
CA SER A 179 2.25 -20.82 8.25
C SER A 179 3.29 -20.68 7.14
N THR A 180 2.88 -20.20 5.97
CA THR A 180 3.80 -19.65 4.98
C THR A 180 4.35 -18.32 5.46
N ALA A 181 5.51 -17.91 4.94
CA ALA A 181 6.06 -16.59 5.21
C ALA A 181 5.11 -15.46 4.75
N PRO A 182 5.33 -14.20 5.18
CA PRO A 182 4.43 -13.09 4.86
C PRO A 182 4.15 -12.90 3.36
N SER A 183 5.09 -13.24 2.47
CA SER A 183 4.87 -13.25 1.01
C SER A 183 3.88 -14.31 0.50
N GLY A 184 3.49 -15.28 1.32
CA GLY A 184 2.68 -16.44 0.93
C GLY A 184 3.48 -17.64 0.43
N THR A 185 4.81 -17.57 0.42
CA THR A 185 5.68 -18.68 0.01
C THR A 185 6.59 -19.13 1.15
N GLY A 186 7.21 -20.31 1.02
CA GLY A 186 8.13 -20.83 2.02
C GLY A 186 7.47 -21.15 3.36
N PHE A 187 8.18 -20.86 4.45
CA PHE A 187 7.83 -21.28 5.81
C PHE A 187 7.97 -20.13 6.80
N GLN A 188 7.08 -20.10 7.79
CA GLN A 188 7.17 -19.25 8.97
C GLN A 188 6.79 -20.02 10.22
N PHE A 189 7.57 -19.84 11.27
CA PHE A 189 7.21 -20.12 12.65
C PHE A 189 7.11 -18.80 13.42
N THR A 190 6.08 -18.63 14.24
CA THR A 190 5.88 -17.40 15.02
C THR A 190 5.12 -17.69 16.32
N LEU A 191 5.51 -16.99 17.38
CA LEU A 191 4.85 -16.97 18.67
C LEU A 191 4.09 -15.65 18.77
N ALA A 192 2.82 -15.66 18.37
CA ALA A 192 1.90 -14.52 18.42
C ALA A 192 2.42 -13.23 17.75
N GLY A 193 3.35 -13.32 16.77
CA GLY A 193 3.98 -12.15 16.15
C GLY A 193 5.04 -11.45 17.02
N VAL A 194 5.37 -12.01 18.19
CA VAL A 194 6.36 -11.46 19.13
C VAL A 194 7.76 -12.05 18.89
N PHE A 195 7.84 -13.32 18.58
CA PHE A 195 9.08 -14.01 18.20
C PHE A 195 8.81 -14.88 16.99
N GLY A 196 9.69 -14.94 16.01
CA GLY A 196 9.48 -15.83 14.88
C GLY A 196 10.66 -15.89 13.93
N VAL A 197 10.65 -16.93 13.10
CA VAL A 197 11.57 -17.10 11.98
C VAL A 197 10.78 -17.36 10.72
N ALA A 198 11.24 -16.82 9.60
CA ALA A 198 10.66 -17.09 8.29
C ALA A 198 11.76 -17.32 7.26
N ALA A 199 11.48 -18.18 6.28
CA ALA A 199 12.37 -18.44 5.16
C ALA A 199 11.53 -18.63 3.90
N SER A 200 11.74 -17.80 2.89
CA SER A 200 11.11 -17.95 1.59
C SER A 200 11.98 -17.38 0.47
N PRO A 201 11.73 -17.76 -0.80
CA PRO A 201 12.41 -17.16 -1.94
C PRO A 201 12.19 -15.64 -2.09
N VAL A 202 11.05 -15.13 -1.60
CA VAL A 202 10.67 -13.70 -1.73
C VAL A 202 11.16 -12.89 -0.51
N ASP A 203 10.88 -13.38 0.70
CA ASP A 203 11.21 -12.69 1.94
C ASP A 203 12.71 -12.81 2.29
N GLY A 204 13.37 -13.86 1.80
CA GLY A 204 14.68 -14.30 2.29
C GLY A 204 14.55 -15.04 3.63
N PHE A 205 15.63 -15.03 4.42
CA PHE A 205 15.59 -15.48 5.81
C PHE A 205 15.32 -14.29 6.72
N GLU A 206 14.36 -14.41 7.62
CA GLU A 206 14.01 -13.38 8.60
C GLU A 206 13.90 -13.92 10.02
N LEU A 207 14.31 -13.09 10.98
CA LEU A 207 14.15 -13.27 12.41
C LEU A 207 13.36 -12.07 12.96
N ASN A 208 12.22 -12.32 13.56
CA ASN A 208 11.45 -11.35 14.32
C ASN A 208 11.70 -11.55 15.82
N LEU A 209 12.15 -10.51 16.50
CA LEU A 209 12.30 -10.47 17.95
C LEU A 209 11.66 -9.20 18.50
N LEU A 210 10.58 -9.35 19.26
CA LEU A 210 9.81 -8.27 19.88
C LEU A 210 9.33 -7.21 18.86
N GLY A 211 9.00 -7.62 17.64
CA GLY A 211 8.60 -6.73 16.54
C GLY A 211 9.77 -6.13 15.76
N LEU A 212 11.02 -6.36 16.18
CA LEU A 212 12.20 -6.01 15.41
C LEU A 212 12.50 -7.15 14.43
N ASN A 213 12.29 -6.89 13.15
CA ASN A 213 12.52 -7.87 12.10
C ASN A 213 13.90 -7.63 11.45
N PHE A 214 14.72 -8.68 11.45
CA PHE A 214 16.03 -8.73 10.82
C PHE A 214 15.95 -9.72 9.66
N GLY A 215 16.39 -9.32 8.47
CA GLY A 215 16.28 -10.16 7.29
C GLY A 215 17.51 -10.13 6.40
N VAL A 216 17.76 -11.23 5.70
CA VAL A 216 18.78 -11.33 4.65
C VAL A 216 18.16 -12.04 3.45
N SER A 217 18.34 -11.45 2.27
CA SER A 217 17.82 -11.94 1.00
C SER A 217 18.86 -11.70 -0.10
N GLY A 218 18.67 -12.29 -1.29
CA GLY A 218 19.55 -12.05 -2.44
C GLY A 218 19.64 -10.58 -2.85
N SER A 219 18.60 -9.80 -2.57
CA SER A 219 18.53 -8.37 -2.89
C SER A 219 19.02 -7.45 -1.76
N GLY A 220 19.44 -7.98 -0.61
CA GLY A 220 20.05 -7.20 0.47
C GLY A 220 19.57 -7.57 1.87
N VAL A 221 19.81 -6.66 2.82
CA VAL A 221 19.53 -6.85 4.25
C VAL A 221 18.32 -6.01 4.66
N LYS A 222 17.42 -6.58 5.47
CA LYS A 222 16.33 -5.87 6.12
C LYS A 222 16.69 -5.60 7.56
N LEU A 223 16.65 -4.34 7.97
CA LEU A 223 16.97 -3.91 9.32
C LEU A 223 15.77 -3.22 9.97
N PRO A 224 15.54 -3.43 11.27
CA PRO A 224 14.52 -2.70 12.00
C PRO A 224 14.76 -1.20 11.88
N MET A 225 13.66 -0.43 11.88
CA MET A 225 13.63 1.03 11.74
C MET A 225 14.12 1.59 10.40
N VAL A 226 15.16 1.02 9.80
CA VAL A 226 15.73 1.46 8.51
C VAL A 226 14.89 0.94 7.34
N GLY A 227 14.43 -0.31 7.39
CA GLY A 227 13.81 -0.99 6.25
C GLY A 227 14.86 -1.79 5.48
N ARG A 228 14.77 -1.81 4.15
CA ARG A 228 15.69 -2.57 3.29
C ARG A 228 16.92 -1.73 2.95
N VAL A 229 18.10 -2.34 3.07
CA VAL A 229 19.38 -1.84 2.57
C VAL A 229 19.86 -2.80 1.49
N GLY A 230 19.77 -2.36 0.23
CA GLY A 230 20.08 -3.18 -0.95
C GLY A 230 19.24 -2.77 -2.16
N LEU A 231 19.15 -3.67 -3.14
CA LEU A 231 18.33 -3.47 -4.34
C LEU A 231 16.84 -3.70 -4.03
N PRO A 232 15.92 -2.95 -4.67
CA PRO A 232 14.50 -3.25 -4.54
C PRO A 232 14.13 -4.54 -5.27
N HIS A 233 13.29 -5.37 -4.66
CA HIS A 233 13.02 -6.75 -5.12
C HIS A 233 12.23 -6.83 -6.44
N PHE A 234 11.46 -5.80 -6.81
CA PHE A 234 10.55 -5.85 -7.98
C PHE A 234 11.15 -5.31 -9.29
N PHE A 235 12.32 -4.66 -9.27
CA PHE A 235 12.95 -4.20 -10.52
C PHE A 235 13.55 -5.36 -11.34
N GLU A 236 13.74 -6.53 -10.73
CA GLU A 236 14.28 -7.70 -11.43
C GLU A 236 13.22 -8.38 -12.33
N THR A 237 11.92 -8.25 -12.00
CA THR A 237 10.82 -8.82 -12.82
C THR A 237 10.45 -7.96 -14.04
N ALA A 238 10.94 -6.72 -14.15
CA ALA A 238 10.64 -5.83 -15.27
C ALA A 238 11.37 -6.19 -16.58
N LYS A 239 12.16 -7.26 -16.58
CA LYS A 239 12.68 -7.90 -17.79
C LYS A 239 12.02 -9.27 -17.88
N HIS A 240 10.99 -9.40 -18.72
CA HIS A 240 10.70 -10.56 -19.59
C HIS A 240 9.31 -10.40 -20.20
#